data_AF-A0A4Y3KNP4-F1
#
_entry.id   AF-A0A4Y3KNP4-F1
#
_cell.length_a   1.000
_cell.length_b   1.000
_cell.length_c   1.000
_cell.angle_alpha   90.00
_cell.angle_beta   90.00
_cell.angle_gamma   90.00
#
_symmetry.space_group_name_H-M   'P 1'
#
loop_
_entity.id
_entity.type
_entity.pdbx_description
1 polymer ?
#
loop_
_entity_poly.entity_id
_entity_poly.type
_entity_poly.pdbx_seq_one_letter_code
_entity_poly.pdbx_strand_id
1 'polypeptide(L)'
;MTVTLRRARAAVAVLVVAVLAAAGARVAADSAARTSAAWTDDVHATTTVSLGTWSTHALGCVVLAADGSVSGKATCDVLGLRVSKPWDEGAGVGLRGADIRVQVRPQGVNPNAGERLRITVDLSKAPGMPADWKWSTSGASGEFTAADCSALPVMAFTAKDWAGWGQTEIEINLHETRKPGDCSR
;
A
#
# COMPACT_ATOMS: atom_id res chain seq x y z
N MET A 1 28.97 80.38 11.61
CA MET A 1 27.68 80.00 12.21
C MET A 1 26.81 79.42 11.11
N THR A 2 26.82 78.08 10.97
CA THR A 2 25.92 77.32 10.07
C THR A 2 26.05 75.84 10.42
N VAL A 3 25.17 75.38 11.32
CA VAL A 3 24.97 73.96 11.65
C VAL A 3 23.80 73.47 10.81
N THR A 4 23.80 72.15 10.54
CA THR A 4 22.71 71.25 10.12
C THR A 4 22.76 70.78 8.68
N LEU A 5 22.73 69.45 8.54
CA LEU A 5 22.21 68.61 7.41
C LEU A 5 23.11 67.38 7.14
N ARG A 6 23.44 66.58 8.15
CA ARG A 6 23.93 65.20 7.95
C ARG A 6 23.30 64.13 8.86
N ARG A 7 22.29 64.48 9.67
CA ARG A 7 21.70 63.56 10.68
C ARG A 7 20.26 63.11 10.39
N ALA A 8 19.75 63.26 9.17
CA ALA A 8 18.36 62.89 8.85
C ALA A 8 18.19 61.56 8.07
N ARG A 9 19.27 60.90 7.63
CA ARG A 9 19.16 59.66 6.82
C ARG A 9 19.42 58.35 7.57
N ALA A 10 19.95 58.41 8.80
CA ALA A 10 20.21 57.22 9.60
C ALA A 10 19.02 56.79 10.49
N ALA A 11 18.06 57.68 10.76
CA ALA A 11 16.91 57.36 11.62
C ALA A 11 15.76 56.64 10.89
N VAL A 12 15.67 56.78 9.56
CA VAL A 12 14.58 56.17 8.77
C VAL A 12 14.88 54.71 8.41
N ALA A 13 16.15 54.33 8.30
CA ALA A 13 16.55 52.96 7.98
C ALA A 13 16.34 51.97 9.15
N VAL A 14 16.35 52.44 10.40
CA VAL A 14 16.14 51.60 11.59
C VAL A 14 14.66 51.28 11.83
N LEU A 15 13.75 52.17 11.40
CA LEU A 15 12.30 51.96 11.62
C LEU A 15 11.70 50.91 10.66
N VAL A 16 12.24 50.76 9.44
CA VAL A 16 11.73 49.80 8.45
C VAL A 16 12.08 48.36 8.82
N VAL A 17 13.26 48.12 9.44
CA VAL A 17 13.66 46.77 9.90
C VAL A 17 12.84 46.31 11.11
N ALA A 18 12.46 47.24 12.00
CA ALA A 18 11.63 46.92 13.17
C ALA A 18 10.18 46.54 12.80
N VAL A 19 9.61 47.11 11.73
CA VAL A 19 8.25 46.77 11.27
C VAL A 19 8.21 45.43 10.53
N LEU A 20 9.26 45.07 9.78
CA LEU A 20 9.36 43.75 9.13
C LEU A 20 9.61 42.61 10.13
N ALA A 21 10.32 42.87 11.25
CA ALA A 21 10.48 41.89 12.32
C ALA A 21 9.19 41.65 13.15
N ALA A 22 8.35 42.67 13.31
CA ALA A 22 7.07 42.54 14.02
C ALA A 22 5.94 41.90 13.18
N ALA A 23 6.02 41.97 11.84
CA ALA A 23 5.12 41.25 10.94
C ALA A 23 5.51 39.76 10.77
N GLY A 24 6.80 39.43 10.83
CA GLY A 24 7.29 38.05 10.76
C GLY A 24 6.95 37.19 11.99
N ALA A 25 6.67 37.80 13.14
CA ALA A 25 6.34 37.09 14.38
C ALA A 25 4.83 36.79 14.56
N ARG A 26 3.95 37.33 13.70
CA ARG A 26 2.49 37.05 13.77
C ARG A 26 1.94 36.13 12.68
N VAL A 27 2.77 35.73 11.72
CA VAL A 27 2.41 34.67 10.75
C VAL A 27 2.81 33.27 11.28
N ALA A 28 3.50 33.20 12.42
CA ALA A 28 3.86 31.94 13.08
C ALA A 28 2.82 31.46 14.14
N ALA A 29 1.64 32.09 14.23
CA ALA A 29 0.67 31.80 15.29
C ALA A 29 -0.73 31.34 14.81
N ASP A 30 -0.93 31.05 13.51
CA ASP A 30 -2.26 30.63 13.01
C ASP A 30 -2.24 29.53 11.93
N SER A 31 -1.15 28.75 11.87
CA SER A 31 -1.08 27.50 11.11
C SER A 31 -0.99 26.27 12.02
N ALA A 32 -1.58 26.35 13.21
CA ALA A 32 -2.29 25.21 13.78
C ALA A 32 -3.63 25.04 13.03
N ALA A 33 -3.55 24.95 11.70
CA ALA A 33 -4.65 24.42 10.92
C ALA A 33 -4.88 23.01 11.45
N ARG A 34 -6.06 22.81 12.03
CA ARG A 34 -6.53 21.51 12.53
C ARG A 34 -6.16 20.44 11.52
N THR A 35 -5.13 19.66 11.82
CA THR A 35 -5.10 18.27 11.42
C THR A 35 -6.27 17.65 12.16
N SER A 36 -7.44 17.65 11.51
CA SER A 36 -8.52 16.73 11.84
C SER A 36 -7.97 15.35 11.55
N ALA A 37 -7.24 14.85 12.53
CA ALA A 37 -6.71 13.52 12.51
C ALA A 37 -7.94 12.64 12.73
N ALA A 38 -8.40 11.98 11.68
CA ALA A 38 -9.61 11.15 11.64
C ALA A 38 -9.50 9.86 12.51
N TRP A 39 -8.65 9.87 13.54
CA TRP A 39 -8.38 8.73 14.43
C TRP A 39 -8.91 8.93 15.84
N THR A 40 -9.64 10.01 16.12
CA THR A 40 -10.30 10.23 17.42
C THR A 40 -11.81 10.46 17.28
N ASP A 41 -12.47 9.62 16.48
CA ASP A 41 -13.86 9.29 16.78
C ASP A 41 -13.84 8.06 17.68
N ASP A 42 -14.11 8.29 18.95
CA ASP A 42 -14.34 7.30 20.00
C ASP A 42 -15.65 6.53 19.69
N VAL A 43 -15.64 5.73 18.64
CA VAL A 43 -16.61 4.66 18.49
C VAL A 43 -16.04 3.49 19.26
N HIS A 44 -16.65 3.19 20.41
CA HIS A 44 -16.44 1.94 21.13
C HIS A 44 -16.88 0.77 20.23
N ALA A 45 -16.03 0.40 19.30
CA ALA A 45 -16.10 -0.87 18.60
C ALA A 45 -15.60 -1.91 19.60
N THR A 46 -16.55 -2.63 20.20
CA THR A 46 -16.27 -3.84 20.98
C THR A 46 -15.62 -4.86 20.05
N THR A 47 -14.29 -4.84 19.96
CA THR A 47 -13.51 -5.87 19.30
C THR A 47 -13.47 -7.07 20.23
N THR A 48 -14.27 -8.08 19.92
CA THR A 48 -14.03 -9.43 20.43
C THR A 48 -12.66 -9.86 19.91
N VAL A 49 -11.67 -9.83 20.79
CA VAL A 49 -10.32 -10.35 20.57
C VAL A 49 -10.43 -11.87 20.40
N SER A 50 -10.41 -12.34 19.16
CA SER A 50 -9.98 -13.71 18.90
C SER A 50 -8.44 -13.75 18.97
N LEU A 51 -7.94 -14.62 19.83
CA LEU A 51 -6.52 -14.81 20.11
C LEU A 51 -5.74 -15.08 18.81
N GLY A 52 -4.79 -14.20 18.49
CA GLY A 52 -3.85 -14.37 17.39
C GLY A 52 -3.11 -13.08 17.03
N THR A 53 -2.16 -12.67 17.87
CA THR A 53 -1.22 -11.58 17.55
C THR A 53 -0.21 -12.05 16.49
N TRP A 54 -0.46 -11.67 15.23
CA TRP A 54 0.58 -11.56 14.22
C TRP A 54 0.66 -10.09 13.79
N SER A 55 1.79 -9.46 14.06
CA SER A 55 2.09 -8.10 13.62
C SER A 55 2.06 -8.04 12.08
N THR A 56 1.20 -7.19 11.54
CA THR A 56 1.26 -6.52 10.23
C THR A 56 2.15 -7.18 9.17
N HIS A 57 1.64 -8.28 8.61
CA HIS A 57 1.94 -8.66 7.23
C HIS A 57 0.69 -8.26 6.44
N ALA A 58 0.80 -7.55 5.32
CA ALA A 58 -0.35 -7.21 4.49
C ALA A 58 -0.88 -8.42 3.69
N LEU A 59 -0.84 -9.61 4.30
CA LEU A 59 -1.50 -10.80 3.79
C LEU A 59 -2.96 -10.74 4.25
N GLY A 60 -3.88 -10.53 3.31
CA GLY A 60 -5.30 -10.52 3.56
C GLY A 60 -6.00 -11.44 2.59
N CYS A 61 -7.01 -12.17 3.04
CA CYS A 61 -7.97 -12.79 2.13
C CYS A 61 -9.36 -12.51 2.66
N VAL A 62 -10.24 -12.05 1.78
CA VAL A 62 -11.65 -11.84 2.08
C VAL A 62 -12.49 -12.47 0.98
N VAL A 63 -13.65 -12.99 1.36
CA VAL A 63 -14.66 -13.41 0.40
C VAL A 63 -15.52 -12.21 0.07
N LEU A 64 -15.67 -11.92 -1.21
CA LEU A 64 -16.60 -10.93 -1.73
C LEU A 64 -17.88 -11.62 -2.17
N ALA A 65 -19.02 -11.06 -1.81
CA ALA A 65 -20.31 -11.43 -2.39
C ALA A 65 -20.40 -10.98 -3.86
N ALA A 66 -21.43 -11.42 -4.58
CA ALA A 66 -21.63 -11.07 -5.99
C ALA A 66 -21.76 -9.56 -6.25
N ASP A 67 -22.24 -8.80 -5.25
CA ASP A 67 -22.34 -7.34 -5.31
C ASP A 67 -21.01 -6.62 -5.03
N GLY A 68 -19.94 -7.36 -4.71
CA GLY A 68 -18.62 -6.85 -4.39
C GLY A 68 -18.41 -6.46 -2.93
N SER A 69 -19.43 -6.58 -2.07
CA SER A 69 -19.30 -6.38 -0.63
C SER A 69 -18.55 -7.55 0.03
N VAL A 70 -17.94 -7.34 1.21
CA VAL A 70 -17.32 -8.43 1.97
C VAL A 70 -18.42 -9.34 2.53
N SER A 71 -18.33 -10.64 2.26
CA SER A 71 -19.28 -11.63 2.75
C SER A 71 -19.15 -11.77 4.28
N GLY A 72 -20.28 -11.62 4.99
CA GLY A 72 -20.36 -11.92 6.42
C GLY A 72 -20.60 -13.41 6.73
N LYS A 73 -20.72 -14.25 5.69
CA LYS A 73 -21.08 -15.68 5.82
C LYS A 73 -19.93 -16.62 5.48
N ALA A 74 -18.96 -16.14 4.72
CA ALA A 74 -17.81 -16.89 4.25
C ALA A 74 -16.53 -16.18 4.66
N THR A 75 -15.50 -16.96 4.96
CA THR A 75 -14.17 -16.46 5.37
C THR A 75 -13.11 -17.02 4.45
N CYS A 76 -11.92 -16.43 4.50
CA CYS A 76 -10.78 -16.92 3.75
C CYS A 76 -9.49 -16.67 4.52
N ASP A 77 -8.68 -17.71 4.66
CA ASP A 77 -7.35 -17.61 5.25
C ASP A 77 -6.27 -17.62 4.15
N VAL A 78 -5.24 -16.78 4.29
CA VAL A 78 -3.99 -16.98 3.56
C VAL A 78 -3.12 -17.93 4.39
N LEU A 79 -2.85 -19.12 3.84
CA LEU A 79 -2.04 -20.14 4.53
C LEU A 79 -0.54 -19.91 4.35
N GLY A 80 -0.16 -19.28 3.23
CA GLY A 80 1.23 -18.95 2.97
C GLY A 80 1.50 -18.59 1.52
N LEU A 81 2.76 -18.27 1.26
CA LEU A 81 3.28 -17.96 -0.06
C LEU A 81 4.49 -18.85 -0.31
N ARG A 82 4.48 -19.55 -1.45
CA ARG A 82 5.61 -20.36 -1.91
C ARG A 82 6.08 -19.91 -3.28
N VAL A 83 7.34 -20.16 -3.59
CA VAL A 83 7.91 -19.92 -4.92
C VAL A 83 8.11 -21.27 -5.60
N SER A 84 7.42 -21.51 -6.71
CA SER A 84 7.54 -22.74 -7.49
C SER A 84 8.66 -22.69 -8.52
N LYS A 85 8.91 -21.52 -9.12
CA LYS A 85 10.05 -21.27 -10.00
C LYS A 85 10.87 -20.13 -9.40
N PRO A 86 12.15 -20.36 -9.04
CA PRO A 86 13.00 -19.34 -8.43
C PRO A 86 13.31 -18.21 -9.41
N TRP A 87 13.84 -17.12 -8.86
CA TRP A 87 13.94 -15.75 -9.37
C TRP A 87 14.80 -15.50 -10.63
N ASP A 88 14.91 -16.50 -11.52
CA ASP A 88 15.75 -16.50 -12.73
C ASP A 88 17.09 -15.78 -12.46
N GLU A 89 17.81 -16.17 -11.39
CA GLU A 89 18.95 -15.42 -10.83
C GLU A 89 20.11 -15.19 -11.81
N GLY A 90 20.19 -15.96 -12.91
CA GLY A 90 21.14 -15.75 -14.00
C GLY A 90 20.70 -14.68 -15.02
N ALA A 91 19.46 -14.20 -14.95
CA ALA A 91 18.98 -13.10 -15.76
C ALA A 91 19.41 -11.77 -15.13
N GLY A 92 19.85 -10.82 -15.97
CA GLY A 92 20.16 -9.48 -15.51
C GLY A 92 18.94 -8.75 -14.94
N VAL A 93 19.17 -7.78 -14.05
CA VAL A 93 18.11 -6.90 -13.52
C VAL A 93 17.24 -6.34 -14.66
N GLY A 94 15.93 -6.44 -14.53
CA GLY A 94 14.96 -6.07 -15.57
C GLY A 94 14.53 -7.21 -16.49
N LEU A 95 15.01 -8.44 -16.25
CA LEU A 95 14.66 -9.66 -16.99
C LEU A 95 14.34 -10.85 -16.07
N ARG A 96 14.38 -10.66 -14.75
CA ARG A 96 14.15 -11.73 -13.78
C ARG A 96 12.65 -12.02 -13.63
N GLY A 97 12.30 -13.26 -13.33
CA GLY A 97 10.93 -13.70 -13.09
C GLY A 97 10.85 -14.79 -12.04
N ALA A 98 9.68 -14.93 -11.41
CA ALA A 98 9.38 -15.98 -10.45
C ALA A 98 7.92 -16.39 -10.52
N ASP A 99 7.67 -17.67 -10.33
CA ASP A 99 6.32 -18.22 -10.23
C ASP A 99 6.02 -18.37 -8.74
N ILE A 100 5.09 -17.57 -8.25
CA ILE A 100 4.66 -17.51 -6.87
C ILE A 100 3.29 -18.19 -6.76
N ARG A 101 3.09 -18.98 -5.72
CA ARG A 101 1.79 -19.58 -5.40
C ARG A 101 1.34 -19.13 -4.03
N VAL A 102 0.18 -18.48 -4.01
CA VAL A 102 -0.47 -18.05 -2.77
C VAL A 102 -1.46 -19.14 -2.37
N GLN A 103 -1.20 -19.79 -1.25
CA GLN A 103 -2.07 -20.82 -0.73
C GLN A 103 -3.16 -20.17 0.11
N VAL A 104 -4.43 -20.46 -0.21
CA VAL A 104 -5.59 -19.91 0.47
C VAL A 104 -6.54 -21.01 0.88
N ARG A 105 -7.32 -20.74 1.94
CA ARG A 105 -8.37 -21.63 2.43
C ARG A 105 -9.65 -20.85 2.65
N PRO A 106 -10.48 -20.71 1.60
CA PRO A 106 -11.86 -20.28 1.73
C PRO A 106 -12.68 -21.26 2.58
N GLN A 107 -13.61 -20.74 3.37
CA GLN A 107 -14.57 -21.49 4.18
C GLN A 107 -15.97 -20.88 4.05
N GLY A 108 -16.98 -21.74 3.94
CA GLY A 108 -18.39 -21.29 3.82
C GLY A 108 -18.74 -20.65 2.48
N VAL A 109 -17.85 -20.70 1.48
CA VAL A 109 -18.07 -20.12 0.14
C VAL A 109 -19.12 -20.92 -0.62
N ASN A 110 -20.09 -20.22 -1.19
CA ASN A 110 -21.08 -20.78 -2.09
C ASN A 110 -20.71 -20.48 -3.56
N PRO A 111 -20.27 -21.48 -4.32
CA PRO A 111 -19.81 -21.30 -5.70
C PRO A 111 -20.90 -20.85 -6.67
N ASN A 112 -22.17 -21.15 -6.37
CA ASN A 112 -23.30 -20.77 -7.21
C ASN A 112 -23.83 -19.37 -6.89
N ALA A 113 -23.30 -18.72 -5.85
CA ALA A 113 -23.73 -17.39 -5.42
C ALA A 113 -22.92 -16.27 -6.08
N GLY A 114 -21.95 -16.58 -6.96
CA GLY A 114 -21.10 -15.58 -7.61
C GLY A 114 -20.09 -14.92 -6.67
N GLU A 115 -19.76 -15.59 -5.56
CA GLU A 115 -18.75 -15.13 -4.62
C GLU A 115 -17.34 -15.21 -5.23
N ARG A 116 -16.46 -14.30 -4.80
CA ARG A 116 -15.07 -14.22 -5.28
C ARG A 116 -14.11 -14.03 -4.12
N LEU A 117 -12.85 -14.39 -4.31
CA LEU A 117 -11.81 -14.11 -3.32
C LEU A 117 -11.06 -12.85 -3.70
N ARG A 118 -10.92 -11.90 -2.77
CA ARG A 118 -9.94 -10.82 -2.87
C ARG A 118 -8.80 -11.11 -1.93
N ILE A 119 -7.60 -11.20 -2.48
CA ILE A 119 -6.37 -11.50 -1.79
C ILE A 119 -5.48 -10.26 -1.84
N THR A 120 -4.82 -9.96 -0.73
CA THR A 120 -3.73 -8.99 -0.64
C THR A 120 -2.50 -9.75 -0.21
N VAL A 121 -1.38 -9.55 -0.90
CA VAL A 121 -0.10 -10.18 -0.58
C VAL A 121 1.04 -9.16 -0.61
N ASP A 122 2.02 -9.32 0.29
CA ASP A 122 3.29 -8.62 0.22
C ASP A 122 4.32 -9.53 -0.46
N LEU A 123 4.61 -9.23 -1.74
CA LEU A 123 5.52 -10.03 -2.54
C LEU A 123 6.98 -9.85 -2.10
N SER A 124 7.34 -8.78 -1.38
CA SER A 124 8.71 -8.56 -0.89
C SER A 124 9.17 -9.60 0.14
N LYS A 125 8.23 -10.36 0.70
CA LYS A 125 8.47 -11.44 1.66
C LYS A 125 8.48 -12.82 1.01
N ALA A 126 8.37 -12.89 -0.32
CA ALA A 126 8.41 -14.16 -1.02
C ALA A 126 9.76 -14.87 -0.78
N PRO A 127 9.77 -16.18 -0.50
CA PRO A 127 10.99 -16.94 -0.27
C PRO A 127 12.04 -16.74 -1.38
N GLY A 128 13.29 -16.45 -0.98
CA GLY A 128 14.39 -16.25 -1.92
C GLY A 128 14.34 -14.93 -2.71
N MET A 129 13.46 -13.98 -2.35
CA MET A 129 13.37 -12.68 -3.02
C MET A 129 14.75 -11.99 -3.11
N PRO A 130 15.22 -11.61 -4.32
CA PRO A 130 16.45 -10.85 -4.48
C PRO A 130 16.38 -9.49 -3.77
N ALA A 131 17.41 -9.15 -3.01
CA ALA A 131 17.47 -7.89 -2.26
C ALA A 131 17.48 -6.64 -3.17
N ASP A 132 17.88 -6.80 -4.43
CA ASP A 132 17.98 -5.75 -5.44
C ASP A 132 16.83 -5.79 -6.47
N TRP A 133 15.73 -6.48 -6.17
CA TRP A 133 14.53 -6.51 -7.00
C TRP A 133 13.96 -5.09 -7.26
N LYS A 134 13.59 -4.81 -8.50
CA LYS A 134 13.11 -3.49 -8.96
C LYS A 134 11.59 -3.45 -9.08
N TRP A 135 10.92 -3.13 -7.97
CA TRP A 135 9.46 -2.98 -7.90
C TRP A 135 8.88 -1.96 -8.87
N SER A 136 9.58 -0.85 -9.12
CA SER A 136 9.13 0.21 -10.03
C SER A 136 8.97 -0.24 -11.49
N THR A 137 9.62 -1.34 -11.87
CA THR A 137 9.53 -1.93 -13.22
C THR A 137 8.94 -3.33 -13.20
N SER A 138 8.42 -3.76 -12.04
CA SER A 138 7.84 -5.09 -11.86
C SER A 138 6.40 -5.12 -12.33
N GLY A 139 6.06 -6.17 -13.07
CA GLY A 139 4.69 -6.52 -13.43
C GLY A 139 4.29 -7.85 -12.79
N ALA A 140 2.99 -8.11 -12.74
CA ALA A 140 2.46 -9.38 -12.28
C ALA A 140 1.42 -9.89 -13.27
N SER A 141 1.44 -11.19 -13.55
CA SER A 141 0.39 -11.89 -14.28
C SER A 141 -0.02 -13.15 -13.52
N GLY A 142 -1.09 -13.84 -13.93
CA GLY A 142 -1.44 -15.12 -13.32
C GLY A 142 -2.93 -15.39 -13.24
N GLU A 143 -3.33 -16.08 -12.18
CA GLU A 143 -4.67 -16.65 -12.05
C GLU A 143 -5.66 -15.72 -11.33
N PHE A 144 -5.71 -14.48 -11.78
CA PHE A 144 -6.60 -13.46 -11.23
C PHE A 144 -7.43 -12.76 -12.30
N THR A 145 -8.61 -12.28 -11.89
CA THR A 145 -9.53 -11.50 -12.73
C THR A 145 -9.34 -10.02 -12.57
N ALA A 146 -8.65 -9.53 -11.54
CA ALA A 146 -8.29 -8.13 -11.41
C ALA A 146 -7.11 -8.03 -10.47
N ALA A 147 -6.20 -7.11 -10.71
CA ALA A 147 -5.09 -6.88 -9.82
C ALA A 147 -4.64 -5.42 -9.86
N ASP A 148 -4.15 -4.95 -8.72
CA ASP A 148 -3.53 -3.64 -8.54
C ASP A 148 -2.02 -3.81 -8.30
N CYS A 149 -1.24 -3.43 -9.32
CA CYS A 149 0.22 -3.44 -9.30
C CYS A 149 0.82 -2.07 -8.93
N SER A 150 0.00 -1.02 -8.79
CA SER A 150 0.51 0.33 -8.53
C SER A 150 1.15 0.48 -7.14
N ALA A 151 0.79 -0.42 -6.23
CA ALA A 151 1.25 -0.46 -4.84
C ALA A 151 2.34 -1.53 -4.57
N LEU A 152 2.94 -2.12 -5.62
CA LEU A 152 4.01 -3.11 -5.46
C LEU A 152 5.12 -2.58 -4.52
N PRO A 153 5.62 -3.41 -3.58
CA PRO A 153 5.51 -4.88 -3.50
C PRO A 153 4.20 -5.44 -2.92
N VAL A 154 3.30 -4.60 -2.42
CA VAL A 154 2.01 -5.05 -1.89
C VAL A 154 1.00 -5.06 -3.03
N MET A 155 0.47 -6.24 -3.35
CA MET A 155 -0.45 -6.45 -4.46
C MET A 155 -1.79 -6.93 -3.93
N ALA A 156 -2.87 -6.28 -4.36
CA ALA A 156 -4.23 -6.77 -4.14
C ALA A 156 -4.80 -7.29 -5.45
N PHE A 157 -5.41 -8.47 -5.43
CA PHE A 157 -6.01 -9.08 -6.61
C PHE A 157 -7.27 -9.87 -6.28
N THR A 158 -8.15 -10.01 -7.26
CA THR A 158 -9.33 -10.86 -7.20
C THR A 158 -9.01 -12.16 -7.92
N ALA A 159 -9.11 -13.30 -7.26
CA ALA A 159 -8.85 -14.59 -7.87
C ALA A 159 -9.84 -14.90 -9.00
N LYS A 160 -9.52 -15.89 -9.83
CA LYS A 160 -10.47 -16.47 -10.78
C LYS A 160 -11.61 -17.19 -10.05
N ASP A 161 -12.78 -17.28 -10.69
CA ASP A 161 -14.01 -17.82 -10.08
C ASP A 161 -13.89 -19.30 -9.66
N TRP A 162 -12.86 -20.02 -10.12
CA TRP A 162 -12.54 -21.37 -9.63
C TRP A 162 -11.85 -21.35 -8.26
N ALA A 163 -11.27 -20.24 -7.80
CA ALA A 163 -10.64 -20.17 -6.48
C ALA A 163 -11.73 -19.98 -5.42
N GLY A 164 -11.94 -20.99 -4.59
CA GLY A 164 -13.12 -21.05 -3.71
C GLY A 164 -13.42 -22.46 -3.18
N TRP A 165 -12.92 -23.49 -3.88
CA TRP A 165 -13.17 -24.89 -3.55
C TRP A 165 -12.12 -25.44 -2.59
N GLY A 166 -12.38 -25.31 -1.29
CA GLY A 166 -11.47 -25.81 -0.27
C GLY A 166 -10.09 -25.16 -0.32
N GLN A 167 -9.07 -25.85 0.20
CA GLN A 167 -7.70 -25.37 0.15
C GLN A 167 -7.19 -25.37 -1.29
N THR A 168 -6.76 -24.21 -1.75
CA THR A 168 -6.33 -24.02 -3.13
C THR A 168 -5.14 -23.08 -3.23
N GLU A 169 -4.54 -22.99 -4.41
CA GLU A 169 -3.34 -22.20 -4.67
C GLU A 169 -3.53 -21.37 -5.91
N ILE A 170 -3.26 -20.09 -5.79
CA ILE A 170 -3.42 -19.13 -6.88
C ILE A 170 -2.03 -18.75 -7.37
N GLU A 171 -1.77 -18.96 -8.65
CA GLU A 171 -0.50 -18.61 -9.27
C GLU A 171 -0.40 -17.11 -9.59
N ILE A 172 0.78 -16.55 -9.29
CA ILE A 172 1.22 -15.20 -9.63
C ILE A 172 2.60 -15.31 -10.26
N ASN A 173 2.71 -14.89 -11.51
CA ASN A 173 3.96 -14.77 -12.25
C ASN A 173 4.47 -13.34 -12.09
N LEU A 174 5.41 -13.16 -11.17
CA LEU A 174 6.05 -11.88 -10.90
C LEU A 174 7.28 -11.75 -11.81
N HIS A 175 7.46 -10.60 -12.45
CA HIS A 175 8.55 -10.39 -13.37
C HIS A 175 9.03 -8.94 -13.36
N GLU A 176 10.34 -8.74 -13.48
CA GLU A 176 10.90 -7.42 -13.79
C GLU A 176 10.80 -7.17 -15.30
N THR A 177 10.49 -5.94 -15.65
CA THR A 177 10.60 -5.47 -17.04
C THR A 177 11.59 -4.30 -17.12
N ARG A 178 11.84 -3.83 -18.36
CA ARG A 178 12.62 -2.61 -18.62
C ARG A 178 11.77 -1.34 -18.65
N LYS A 179 10.47 -1.45 -18.43
CA LYS A 179 9.48 -0.35 -18.43
C LYS A 179 8.73 -0.37 -17.09
N PRO A 180 7.91 0.64 -16.76
CA PRO A 180 6.97 0.51 -15.66
C PRO A 180 6.13 -0.75 -15.87
N GLY A 181 6.09 -1.64 -14.87
CA GLY A 181 5.38 -2.89 -15.00
C GLY A 181 3.88 -2.74 -14.77
N ASP A 182 3.12 -3.68 -15.31
CA ASP A 182 1.66 -3.72 -15.28
C ASP A 182 1.12 -5.04 -14.72
N CYS A 183 -0.17 -5.05 -14.44
CA CYS A 183 -0.91 -6.24 -14.09
C CYS A 183 -1.60 -6.77 -15.36
N SER A 184 -1.29 -8.00 -15.79
CA SER A 184 -1.93 -8.64 -16.94
C SER A 184 -2.67 -9.94 -16.54
N ARG A 185 -3.71 -10.32 -17.30
CA ARG A 185 -4.55 -11.51 -17.05
C ARG A 185 -4.17 -12.67 -17.95
#